data_AF-A0A0G4IA88-F1
#
_entry.id   AF-A0A0G4IA88-F1
#
_cell.length_a   1.000
_cell.length_b   1.000
_cell.length_c   1.000
_cell.angle_alpha   90.00
_cell.angle_beta   90.00
_cell.angle_gamma   90.00
#
_symmetry.space_group_name_H-M   'P 1'
#
loop_
_entity.id
_entity.type
_entity.pdbx_description
1 polymer ?
#
loop_
_entity_poly.entity_id
_entity_poly.type
_entity_poly.pdbx_seq_one_letter_code
_entity_poly.pdbx_strand_id
1 'polypeptide(L)'
;MENLPNLKQTRDDTLVLILPQEGMRSEHLSELAQQRDSFGIAWICLALLRKKKTLGKVSLTQLRKIDLSGTSGLSVKKLFYLLDWLPLSIEDITFDSLAVTGEGLPRFLSWLERLQEQQNEREVPQVKAMAFADDSIGASGSSEVLPALLVLQSLQSLCLKGNPLGIEGIRVLAGLIKEGKGGTLKTLDLERTGLTR
;
A
#
# COMPACT_ATOMS: atom_id res chain seq x y z
N MET A 1 -40.67 -30.79 5.70
CA MET A 1 -39.50 -30.39 6.51
C MET A 1 -38.83 -29.23 5.78
N GLU A 2 -39.11 -27.99 6.19
CA GLU A 2 -38.43 -26.81 5.64
C GLU A 2 -36.96 -26.87 6.02
N ASN A 3 -36.09 -26.90 5.02
CA ASN A 3 -34.65 -26.72 5.21
C ASN A 3 -34.43 -25.27 5.66
N LEU A 4 -34.35 -25.06 6.98
CA LEU A 4 -33.96 -23.78 7.56
C LEU A 4 -32.59 -23.39 6.99
N PRO A 5 -32.47 -22.24 6.29
CA PRO A 5 -31.19 -21.81 5.76
C PRO A 5 -30.22 -21.59 6.91
N ASN A 6 -29.03 -22.20 6.79
CA ASN A 6 -27.97 -22.10 7.79
C ASN A 6 -27.64 -20.61 8.01
N LEU A 7 -27.88 -20.10 9.21
CA LEU A 7 -27.67 -18.69 9.60
C LEU A 7 -26.28 -18.15 9.23
N LYS A 8 -25.24 -19.00 9.19
CA LYS A 8 -23.90 -18.60 8.70
C LYS A 8 -23.88 -18.34 7.20
N GLN A 9 -24.58 -19.16 6.42
CA GLN A 9 -24.71 -19.03 4.96
C GLN A 9 -25.48 -17.75 4.63
N THR A 10 -26.63 -17.53 5.26
CA THR A 10 -27.50 -16.36 5.02
C THR A 10 -26.82 -15.03 5.36
N ARG A 11 -25.97 -15.02 6.41
CA ARG A 11 -25.17 -13.84 6.78
C ARG A 11 -24.04 -13.59 5.78
N ASP A 12 -23.40 -14.64 5.30
CA ASP A 12 -22.32 -14.51 4.30
C ASP A 12 -22.88 -14.07 2.94
N ASP A 13 -24.12 -14.46 2.61
CA ASP A 13 -24.84 -14.07 1.40
C ASP A 13 -25.32 -12.60 1.44
N THR A 14 -25.78 -12.10 2.59
CA THR A 14 -26.17 -10.68 2.76
C THR A 14 -24.98 -9.73 2.68
N LEU A 15 -23.80 -10.15 3.15
CA LEU A 15 -22.56 -9.37 3.00
C LEU A 15 -22.07 -9.32 1.55
N VAL A 16 -22.51 -10.25 0.68
CA VAL A 16 -22.21 -10.21 -0.76
C VAL A 16 -22.91 -9.05 -1.46
N LEU A 17 -24.08 -8.63 -0.98
CA LEU A 17 -24.84 -7.51 -1.57
C LEU A 17 -24.14 -6.15 -1.40
N ILE A 18 -23.19 -6.05 -0.46
CA ILE A 18 -22.40 -4.82 -0.24
C ILE A 18 -21.29 -4.69 -1.29
N LEU A 19 -20.84 -5.81 -1.87
CA LEU A 19 -19.84 -5.75 -2.94
C LEU A 19 -20.52 -5.32 -4.25
N PRO A 20 -19.89 -4.44 -5.05
CA PRO A 20 -20.41 -4.07 -6.36
C PRO A 20 -20.70 -5.32 -7.20
N GLN A 21 -21.78 -5.30 -7.97
CA GLN A 21 -22.18 -6.44 -8.81
C GLN A 21 -21.09 -6.83 -9.84
N GLU A 22 -20.29 -5.85 -10.28
CA GLU A 22 -19.16 -6.06 -11.18
C GLU A 22 -17.87 -6.54 -10.48
N GLY A 23 -17.92 -6.78 -9.17
CA GLY A 23 -16.74 -7.09 -8.35
C GLY A 23 -15.99 -5.85 -7.88
N MET A 24 -15.12 -6.05 -6.89
CA MET A 24 -14.31 -4.96 -6.34
C MET A 24 -13.04 -4.79 -7.17
N ARG A 25 -12.86 -3.58 -7.72
CA ARG A 25 -11.67 -3.17 -8.46
C ARG A 25 -10.76 -2.30 -7.59
N SER A 26 -9.52 -2.13 -8.02
CA SER A 26 -8.53 -1.29 -7.34
C SER A 26 -8.99 0.15 -7.15
N GLU A 27 -9.69 0.72 -8.13
CA GLU A 27 -10.17 2.10 -8.11
C GLU A 27 -11.22 2.28 -7.00
N HIS A 28 -12.23 1.40 -6.96
CA HIS A 28 -13.29 1.45 -5.94
C HIS A 28 -12.72 1.28 -4.52
N LEU A 29 -11.75 0.35 -4.34
CA LEU A 29 -11.12 0.17 -3.04
C LEU A 29 -10.34 1.41 -2.61
N SER A 30 -9.64 2.05 -3.55
CA SER A 30 -8.88 3.28 -3.30
C SER A 30 -9.81 4.42 -2.91
N GLU A 31 -10.85 4.70 -3.70
CA GLU A 31 -11.85 5.74 -3.39
C GLU A 31 -12.42 5.59 -1.97
N LEU A 32 -12.77 4.36 -1.58
CA LEU A 32 -13.26 4.09 -0.23
C LEU A 32 -12.20 4.31 0.85
N ALA A 33 -10.93 3.95 0.59
CA ALA A 33 -9.82 4.03 1.54
C ALA A 33 -9.27 5.47 1.71
N GLN A 34 -9.49 6.35 0.74
CA GLN A 34 -9.01 7.74 0.81
C GLN A 34 -9.89 8.59 1.74
N GLN A 35 -11.19 8.32 1.83
CA GLN A 35 -12.12 9.14 2.61
C GLN A 35 -12.33 8.59 4.02
N ARG A 36 -12.29 9.48 5.01
CA ARG A 36 -12.52 9.14 6.43
C ARG A 36 -13.86 8.45 6.67
N ASP A 37 -14.90 8.88 5.97
CA ASP A 37 -16.27 8.41 6.18
C ASP A 37 -16.52 7.04 5.54
N SER A 38 -15.75 6.67 4.52
CA SER A 38 -15.86 5.37 3.83
C SER A 38 -14.72 4.41 4.14
N PHE A 39 -13.67 4.82 4.88
CA PHE A 39 -12.52 3.97 5.19
C PHE A 39 -12.91 2.63 5.83
N GLY A 40 -13.90 2.66 6.73
CA GLY A 40 -14.43 1.45 7.36
C GLY A 40 -15.04 0.47 6.35
N ILE A 41 -15.65 0.98 5.29
CA ILE A 41 -16.20 0.18 4.19
C ILE A 41 -15.07 -0.48 3.42
N ALA A 42 -14.00 0.26 3.08
CA ALA A 42 -12.80 -0.31 2.45
C ALA A 42 -12.26 -1.51 3.24
N TRP A 43 -12.15 -1.36 4.57
CA TRP A 43 -11.69 -2.42 5.45
C TRP A 43 -12.64 -3.63 5.49
N ILE A 44 -13.96 -3.40 5.61
CA ILE A 44 -14.97 -4.48 5.58
C ILE A 44 -14.89 -5.22 4.24
N CYS A 45 -14.78 -4.50 3.14
CA CYS A 45 -14.67 -5.10 1.82
C CYS A 45 -13.43 -6.00 1.70
N LEU A 46 -12.26 -5.54 2.14
CA LEU A 46 -11.04 -6.36 2.20
C LEU A 46 -11.24 -7.61 3.07
N ALA A 47 -11.86 -7.46 4.24
CA ALA A 47 -12.12 -8.58 5.14
C ALA A 47 -13.05 -9.64 4.51
N LEU A 48 -14.11 -9.20 3.82
CA LEU A 48 -15.02 -10.08 3.09
C LEU A 48 -14.33 -10.79 1.92
N LEU A 49 -13.52 -10.07 1.16
CA LEU A 49 -12.75 -10.62 0.05
C LEU A 49 -11.77 -11.70 0.51
N ARG A 50 -11.06 -11.47 1.62
CA ARG A 50 -10.16 -12.46 2.22
C ARG A 50 -10.91 -13.72 2.66
N LYS A 51 -12.08 -13.57 3.28
CA LYS A 51 -12.94 -14.70 3.65
C LYS A 51 -13.47 -15.46 2.42
N LYS A 52 -13.82 -14.77 1.34
CA LYS A 52 -14.27 -15.44 0.10
C LYS A 52 -13.15 -16.17 -0.62
N LYS A 53 -11.90 -15.67 -0.59
CA LYS A 53 -10.71 -16.41 -1.07
C LYS A 53 -10.56 -17.73 -0.33
N THR A 54 -10.68 -17.74 1.00
CA THR A 54 -10.62 -18.99 1.79
C THR A 54 -11.75 -19.99 1.47
N LEU A 55 -12.84 -19.51 0.87
CA LEU A 55 -13.97 -20.33 0.43
C LEU A 55 -13.89 -20.73 -1.06
N GLY A 56 -12.84 -20.32 -1.79
CA GLY A 56 -12.68 -20.59 -3.22
C GLY A 56 -13.66 -19.85 -4.13
N LYS A 57 -14.43 -18.88 -3.60
CA LYS A 57 -15.57 -18.26 -4.30
C LYS A 57 -15.21 -17.01 -5.10
N VAL A 58 -14.04 -16.39 -4.88
CA VAL A 58 -13.64 -15.14 -5.53
C VAL A 58 -12.14 -15.12 -5.78
N SER A 59 -11.73 -14.78 -7.00
CA SER A 59 -10.35 -14.45 -7.34
C SER A 59 -10.05 -12.98 -7.02
N LEU A 60 -8.97 -12.72 -6.29
CA LEU A 60 -8.52 -11.34 -5.97
C LEU A 60 -7.56 -10.77 -7.02
N THR A 61 -7.41 -11.45 -8.17
CA THR A 61 -6.50 -11.04 -9.26
C THR A 61 -6.79 -9.65 -9.83
N GLN A 62 -7.98 -9.10 -9.57
CA GLN A 62 -8.39 -7.77 -10.00
C GLN A 62 -7.86 -6.65 -9.08
N LEU A 63 -7.42 -6.97 -7.85
CA LEU A 63 -6.83 -6.00 -6.93
C LEU A 63 -5.32 -6.00 -7.07
N ARG A 64 -4.82 -5.08 -7.89
CA ARG A 64 -3.38 -4.93 -8.20
C ARG A 64 -2.80 -3.63 -7.67
N LYS A 65 -3.64 -2.61 -7.52
CA LYS A 65 -3.28 -1.29 -7.03
C LYS A 65 -4.12 -0.89 -5.82
N ILE A 66 -3.53 -0.10 -4.92
CA ILE A 66 -4.27 0.70 -3.95
C ILE A 66 -3.64 2.08 -3.81
N ASP A 67 -4.45 3.12 -3.95
CA ASP A 67 -4.06 4.50 -3.74
C ASP A 67 -4.54 4.97 -2.36
N LEU A 68 -3.59 5.23 -1.46
CA LEU A 68 -3.80 5.71 -0.10
C LEU A 68 -3.33 7.18 0.04
N SER A 69 -3.24 7.93 -1.05
CA SER A 69 -3.11 9.40 -1.00
C SER A 69 -4.35 10.04 -0.37
N GLY A 70 -4.24 11.26 0.17
CA GLY A 70 -5.36 11.93 0.85
C GLY A 70 -5.77 11.31 2.19
N THR A 71 -5.02 10.33 2.70
CA THR A 71 -5.28 9.66 3.98
C THR A 71 -4.74 10.42 5.20
N SER A 72 -4.15 11.61 5.02
CA SER A 72 -3.68 12.49 6.11
C SER A 72 -4.70 12.76 7.22
N GLY A 73 -6.00 12.73 6.92
CA GLY A 73 -7.09 12.87 7.91
C GLY A 73 -7.45 11.60 8.69
N LEU A 74 -6.76 10.48 8.46
CA LEU A 74 -7.02 9.20 9.12
C LEU A 74 -6.18 8.99 10.38
N SER A 75 -6.50 7.93 11.12
CA SER A 75 -5.64 7.44 12.20
C SER A 75 -4.53 6.58 11.62
N VAL A 76 -3.29 6.85 12.02
CA VAL A 76 -2.11 6.00 11.74
C VAL A 76 -2.43 4.52 11.99
N LYS A 77 -3.01 4.20 13.14
CA LYS A 77 -3.36 2.82 13.51
C LYS A 77 -4.33 2.17 12.50
N LYS A 78 -5.33 2.91 12.03
CA LYS A 78 -6.31 2.42 11.04
C LYS A 78 -5.66 2.17 9.69
N LEU A 79 -4.78 3.08 9.24
CA LEU A 79 -4.03 2.93 8.00
C LEU A 79 -3.20 1.64 8.00
N PHE A 80 -2.40 1.41 9.04
CA PHE A 80 -1.55 0.21 9.12
C PHE A 80 -2.34 -1.08 9.29
N TYR A 81 -3.50 -1.06 9.96
CA TYR A 81 -4.41 -2.21 9.98
C TYR A 81 -4.97 -2.57 8.61
N LEU A 82 -5.18 -1.58 7.74
CA LEU A 82 -5.56 -1.84 6.35
C LEU A 82 -4.38 -2.43 5.56
N LEU A 83 -3.16 -1.90 5.73
CA LEU A 83 -1.94 -2.42 5.08
C LEU A 83 -1.67 -3.90 5.43
N ASP A 84 -1.84 -4.27 6.70
CA ASP A 84 -1.68 -5.66 7.17
C ASP A 84 -2.72 -6.63 6.57
N TRP A 85 -3.79 -6.10 6.00
CA TRP A 85 -4.90 -6.87 5.42
C TRP A 85 -4.94 -6.84 3.90
N LEU A 86 -4.00 -6.16 3.24
CA LEU A 86 -3.92 -6.13 1.78
C LEU A 86 -3.69 -7.53 1.21
N PRO A 87 -4.35 -7.88 0.08
CA PRO A 87 -4.11 -9.15 -0.57
C PRO A 87 -2.74 -9.16 -1.25
N LEU A 88 -2.13 -10.35 -1.34
CA LEU A 88 -0.82 -10.56 -1.98
C LEU A 88 -0.76 -10.13 -3.46
N SER A 89 -1.93 -9.93 -4.09
CA SER A 89 -2.05 -9.47 -5.47
C SER A 89 -1.73 -7.99 -5.66
N ILE A 90 -1.74 -7.18 -4.58
CA ILE A 90 -1.37 -5.77 -4.64
C ILE A 90 0.12 -5.65 -4.95
N GLU A 91 0.42 -4.95 -6.03
CA GLU A 91 1.77 -4.67 -6.51
C GLU A 91 2.07 -3.17 -6.65
N ASP A 92 1.06 -2.30 -6.71
CA ASP A 92 1.20 -0.85 -6.79
C ASP A 92 0.53 -0.17 -5.59
N ILE A 93 1.29 0.61 -4.83
CA ILE A 93 0.79 1.31 -3.64
C ILE A 93 1.23 2.77 -3.66
N THR A 94 0.28 3.68 -3.46
CA THR A 94 0.55 5.10 -3.23
C THR A 94 0.28 5.46 -1.77
N PHE A 95 1.18 6.20 -1.13
CA PHE A 95 1.07 6.62 0.27
C PHE A 95 0.92 8.14 0.42
N ASP A 96 0.18 8.58 1.43
CA ASP A 96 0.21 9.97 1.93
C ASP A 96 1.27 10.13 3.05
N SER A 97 1.57 11.37 3.39
CA SER A 97 2.40 11.84 4.50
C SER A 97 2.14 11.11 5.83
N LEU A 98 0.90 10.74 6.13
CA LEU A 98 0.52 10.03 7.35
C LEU A 98 1.29 8.71 7.55
N ALA A 99 1.63 8.03 6.45
CA ALA A 99 2.38 6.77 6.53
C ALA A 99 3.85 7.00 6.88
N VAL A 100 4.44 8.09 6.41
CA VAL A 100 5.90 8.30 6.36
C VAL A 100 6.39 9.42 7.28
N THR A 101 5.53 9.93 8.16
CA THR A 101 5.87 11.00 9.12
C THR A 101 5.36 10.65 10.53
N GLY A 102 5.90 11.34 11.54
CA GLY A 102 5.44 11.23 12.93
C GLY A 102 5.34 9.78 13.44
N GLU A 103 4.20 9.43 14.03
CA GLU A 103 3.93 8.06 14.52
C GLU A 103 3.77 7.01 13.40
N GLY A 104 3.59 7.45 12.15
CA GLY A 104 3.47 6.57 10.99
C GLY A 104 4.80 5.99 10.55
N LEU A 105 5.86 6.80 10.57
CA LEU A 105 7.18 6.42 10.04
C LEU A 105 7.71 5.11 10.64
N PRO A 106 7.76 4.90 11.97
CA PRO A 106 8.25 3.63 12.52
C PRO A 106 7.42 2.43 12.05
N ARG A 107 6.10 2.58 11.90
CA ARG A 107 5.22 1.51 11.43
C ARG A 107 5.41 1.23 9.95
N PHE A 108 5.70 2.26 9.16
CA PHE A 108 6.05 2.13 7.75
C PHE A 108 7.34 1.34 7.57
N LEU A 109 8.38 1.70 8.31
CA LEU A 109 9.66 0.98 8.29
C LEU A 109 9.48 -0.48 8.71
N SER A 110 8.78 -0.76 9.81
CA SER A 110 8.48 -2.15 10.21
C SER A 110 7.63 -2.91 9.18
N TRP A 111 6.73 -2.24 8.47
CA TRP A 111 5.96 -2.86 7.40
C TRP A 111 6.85 -3.21 6.19
N LEU A 112 7.81 -2.34 5.84
CA LEU A 112 8.81 -2.62 4.80
C LEU A 112 9.76 -3.76 5.19
N GLU A 113 10.22 -3.81 6.45
CA GLU A 113 11.04 -4.91 6.97
C GLU A 113 10.31 -6.26 6.83
N ARG A 114 9.02 -6.32 7.16
CA ARG A 114 8.21 -7.52 6.92
C ARG A 114 8.15 -7.90 5.45
N LEU A 115 8.04 -6.93 4.53
CA LEU A 115 8.09 -7.21 3.10
C LEU A 115 9.45 -7.75 2.65
N GLN A 116 10.54 -7.42 3.35
CA GLN A 116 11.88 -7.91 3.07
C GLN A 116 12.10 -9.33 3.60
N GLU A 117 11.78 -9.58 4.87
CA GLU A 117 12.02 -10.87 5.55
C GLU A 117 11.33 -12.04 4.84
N GLN A 118 10.21 -11.75 4.18
CA GLN A 118 9.32 -12.75 3.60
C GLN A 118 9.68 -13.06 2.13
N GLN A 119 10.66 -12.39 1.50
CA GLN A 119 10.92 -12.51 0.05
C GLN A 119 11.34 -13.91 -0.46
N ASN A 120 11.76 -14.82 0.43
CA ASN A 120 12.08 -16.20 0.08
C ASN A 120 10.87 -17.14 0.11
N GLU A 121 9.70 -16.65 0.51
CA GLU A 121 8.47 -17.44 0.55
C GLU A 121 7.63 -17.25 -0.72
N ARG A 122 6.99 -18.35 -1.18
CA ARG A 122 6.24 -18.37 -2.44
C ARG A 122 4.95 -17.52 -2.43
N GLU A 123 4.51 -17.04 -1.28
CA GLU A 123 3.22 -16.35 -1.09
C GLU A 123 3.36 -15.01 -0.36
N VAL A 124 4.13 -14.07 -0.92
CA VAL A 124 4.43 -12.78 -0.26
C VAL A 124 4.03 -11.61 -1.16
N PRO A 125 3.54 -10.48 -0.60
CA PRO A 125 3.17 -9.33 -1.41
C PRO A 125 4.39 -8.84 -2.20
N GLN A 126 4.28 -8.88 -3.53
CA GLN A 126 5.32 -8.35 -4.39
C GLN A 126 4.98 -6.91 -4.77
N VAL A 127 5.17 -5.99 -3.82
CA VAL A 127 5.06 -4.56 -4.11
C VAL A 127 6.16 -4.20 -5.11
N LYS A 128 5.76 -3.89 -6.34
CA LYS A 128 6.63 -3.56 -7.47
C LYS A 128 6.67 -2.06 -7.74
N ALA A 129 5.60 -1.34 -7.43
CA ALA A 129 5.53 0.09 -7.61
C ALA A 129 5.14 0.75 -6.29
N MET A 130 5.89 1.79 -5.92
CA MET A 130 5.55 2.63 -4.80
C MET A 130 5.61 4.10 -5.20
N ALA A 131 4.59 4.84 -4.80
CA ALA A 131 4.49 6.27 -5.00
C ALA A 131 4.13 6.96 -3.69
N PHE A 132 4.43 8.26 -3.63
CA PHE A 132 4.07 9.11 -2.51
C PHE A 132 3.34 10.34 -3.05
N ALA A 133 2.27 10.76 -2.36
CA ALA A 133 1.59 12.00 -2.69
C ALA A 133 2.55 13.20 -2.55
N ASP A 134 2.23 14.32 -3.21
CA ASP A 134 3.00 15.56 -3.07
C ASP A 134 3.18 15.91 -1.58
N ASP A 135 4.35 16.44 -1.23
CA ASP A 135 4.73 16.85 0.14
C ASP A 135 4.65 15.75 1.23
N SER A 136 4.64 14.46 0.85
CA SER A 136 4.60 13.35 1.80
C SER A 136 5.95 13.06 2.45
N ILE A 137 7.04 13.19 1.70
CA ILE A 137 8.41 12.96 2.15
C ILE A 137 9.20 14.27 2.03
N GLY A 138 9.52 14.84 3.19
CA GLY A 138 10.44 15.97 3.28
C GLY A 138 11.90 15.53 3.38
N ALA A 139 12.80 16.52 3.38
CA ALA A 139 14.24 16.31 3.49
C ALA A 139 14.64 15.42 4.68
N SER A 140 14.05 15.63 5.86
CA SER A 140 14.36 14.82 7.05
C SER A 140 13.87 13.39 6.96
N GLY A 141 12.69 13.14 6.37
CA GLY A 141 12.15 11.79 6.21
C GLY A 141 12.91 10.95 5.20
N SER A 142 13.57 11.61 4.23
CA SER A 142 14.30 10.94 3.15
C SER A 142 15.46 10.06 3.64
N SER A 143 16.13 10.43 4.73
CA SER A 143 17.26 9.67 5.28
C SER A 143 16.86 8.33 5.89
N GLU A 144 15.59 8.17 6.27
CA GLU A 144 15.05 6.93 6.85
C GLU A 144 14.25 6.13 5.82
N VAL A 145 13.43 6.81 5.03
CA VAL A 145 12.53 6.17 4.05
C VAL A 145 13.31 5.58 2.88
N LEU A 146 14.27 6.32 2.29
CA LEU A 146 14.96 5.86 1.08
C LEU A 146 15.81 4.59 1.29
N PRO A 147 16.59 4.45 2.39
CA PRO A 147 17.31 3.20 2.65
C PRO A 147 16.40 1.98 2.74
N ALA A 148 15.24 2.12 3.40
CA ALA A 148 14.29 1.02 3.56
C ALA A 148 13.61 0.63 2.25
N LEU A 149 13.36 1.58 1.35
CA LEU A 149 12.77 1.30 0.04
C LEU A 149 13.75 0.63 -0.91
N LEU A 150 15.01 1.10 -0.96
CA LEU A 150 15.98 0.68 -1.97
C LEU A 150 16.57 -0.72 -1.70
N VAL A 151 16.28 -1.33 -0.56
CA VAL A 151 16.66 -2.73 -0.27
C VAL A 151 15.58 -3.75 -0.68
N LEU A 152 14.38 -3.29 -1.05
CA LEU A 152 13.29 -4.17 -1.48
C LEU A 152 13.60 -4.79 -2.86
N GLN A 153 13.79 -6.11 -2.90
CA GLN A 153 14.12 -6.82 -4.15
C GLN A 153 12.93 -6.93 -5.13
N SER A 154 11.71 -6.63 -4.69
CA SER A 154 10.54 -6.60 -5.57
C SER A 154 10.31 -5.24 -6.24
N LEU A 155 10.87 -4.16 -5.71
CA LEU A 155 10.54 -2.80 -6.11
C LEU A 155 11.19 -2.46 -7.46
N GLN A 156 10.35 -2.16 -8.45
CA GLN A 156 10.74 -1.87 -9.84
C GLN A 156 10.43 -0.43 -10.25
N SER A 157 9.49 0.24 -9.58
CA SER A 157 9.13 1.62 -9.84
C SER A 157 9.02 2.39 -8.54
N LEU A 158 9.73 3.51 -8.45
CA LEU A 158 9.65 4.43 -7.32
C LEU A 158 9.33 5.84 -7.83
N CYS A 159 8.19 6.38 -7.41
CA CYS A 159 7.79 7.74 -7.74
C CYS A 159 7.91 8.64 -6.50
N LEU A 160 8.85 9.58 -6.54
CA LEU A 160 9.07 10.61 -5.52
C LEU A 160 8.66 12.00 -6.03
N LYS A 161 7.93 12.06 -7.14
CA LYS A 161 7.49 13.31 -7.75
C LYS A 161 6.80 14.20 -6.72
N GLY A 162 7.11 15.50 -6.76
CA GLY A 162 6.46 16.49 -5.89
C GLY A 162 6.84 16.41 -4.40
N ASN A 163 7.84 15.60 -4.03
CA ASN A 163 8.31 15.47 -2.66
C ASN A 163 9.65 16.21 -2.48
N PRO A 164 9.72 17.33 -1.73
CA PRO A 164 10.92 18.15 -1.62
C PRO A 164 11.99 17.50 -0.72
N LEU A 165 12.71 16.52 -1.28
CA LEU A 165 13.82 15.82 -0.62
C LEU A 165 14.99 16.76 -0.32
N GLY A 166 15.14 17.81 -1.15
CA GLY A 166 16.27 18.75 -1.09
C GLY A 166 17.60 18.10 -1.46
N ILE A 167 18.68 18.88 -1.43
CA ILE A 167 20.02 18.43 -1.83
C ILE A 167 20.48 17.24 -0.97
N GLU A 168 20.21 17.26 0.34
CA GLU A 168 20.62 16.19 1.25
C GLU A 168 19.88 14.87 0.95
N GLY A 169 18.56 14.91 0.73
CA GLY A 169 17.82 13.70 0.37
C GLY A 169 18.23 13.12 -0.98
N ILE A 170 18.55 13.98 -1.95
CA ILE A 170 19.13 13.56 -3.23
C ILE A 170 20.52 12.95 -3.05
N ARG A 171 21.37 13.50 -2.18
CA ARG A 171 22.69 12.93 -1.87
C ARG A 171 22.58 11.55 -1.24
N VAL A 172 21.63 11.37 -0.32
CA VAL A 172 21.31 10.05 0.26
C VAL A 172 20.89 9.08 -0.85
N LEU A 173 19.93 9.46 -1.70
CA LEU A 173 19.49 8.63 -2.81
C LEU A 173 20.64 8.21 -3.74
N ALA A 174 21.46 9.18 -4.16
CA ALA A 174 22.61 8.94 -5.03
C ALA A 174 23.67 8.04 -4.38
N GLY A 175 23.92 8.21 -3.08
CA GLY A 175 24.81 7.35 -2.30
C GLY A 175 24.34 5.90 -2.27
N LEU A 176 23.05 5.68 -1.97
CA LEU A 176 22.45 4.35 -1.94
C LEU A 176 22.52 3.66 -3.30
N ILE A 177 22.23 4.38 -4.40
CA ILE A 177 22.35 3.84 -5.76
C ILE A 177 23.81 3.48 -6.09
N LYS A 178 24.77 4.33 -5.71
CA LYS A 178 26.21 4.07 -5.91
C LYS A 178 26.69 2.83 -5.14
N GLU A 179 26.10 2.55 -3.98
CA GLU A 179 26.33 1.33 -3.19
C GLU A 179 25.67 0.08 -3.77
N GLY A 180 24.95 0.20 -4.91
CA GLY A 180 24.26 -0.91 -5.55
C GLY A 180 22.88 -1.22 -4.97
N LYS A 181 22.33 -0.36 -4.11
CA LYS A 181 20.95 -0.48 -3.64
C LYS A 181 20.00 0.01 -4.75
N GLY A 182 18.77 -0.49 -4.75
CA GLY A 182 17.78 -0.20 -5.78
C GLY A 182 18.08 -0.84 -7.14
N GLY A 183 18.93 -1.88 -7.20
CA GLY A 183 19.31 -2.53 -8.45
C GLY A 183 18.15 -3.17 -9.24
N THR A 184 16.98 -3.31 -8.62
CA THR A 184 15.74 -3.79 -9.27
C THR A 184 14.88 -2.68 -9.86
N LEU A 185 15.16 -1.40 -9.54
CA LEU A 185 14.45 -0.26 -10.08
C LEU A 185 14.68 -0.13 -11.58
N LYS A 186 13.57 -0.06 -12.32
CA LYS A 186 13.50 0.22 -13.75
C LYS A 186 13.05 1.66 -14.02
N THR A 187 12.27 2.22 -13.10
CA THR A 187 11.74 3.57 -13.19
C THR A 187 11.93 4.28 -11.86
N LEU A 188 12.48 5.50 -11.93
CA LEU A 188 12.65 6.40 -10.80
C LEU A 188 12.21 7.80 -11.23
N ASP A 189 11.11 8.30 -10.66
CA ASP A 189 10.61 9.66 -10.94
C ASP A 189 11.04 10.61 -9.83
N LEU A 190 11.82 11.63 -10.21
CA LEU A 190 12.37 12.67 -9.32
C LEU A 190 11.89 14.07 -9.69
N GLU A 191 10.84 14.20 -10.50
CA GLU A 191 10.31 15.51 -10.88
C GLU A 191 9.91 16.32 -9.64
N ARG A 192 10.29 17.60 -9.57
CA ARG A 192 9.97 18.50 -8.43
C ARG A 192 10.46 17.99 -7.05
N THR A 193 11.57 17.27 -6.99
CA THR A 193 12.15 16.78 -5.71
C THR A 193 13.11 17.75 -5.01
N GLY A 194 13.25 18.97 -5.53
CA GLY A 194 14.29 19.92 -5.10
C GLY A 194 15.65 19.67 -5.76
N LEU A 195 15.71 18.79 -6.77
CA LEU A 195 16.84 18.70 -7.70
C LEU A 195 16.83 19.92 -8.64
N THR A 196 17.31 21.05 -8.14
CA THR A 196 17.59 22.23 -8.97
C THR A 196 19.00 22.15 -9.54
N ARG A 197 19.21 22.69 -10.74
CA ARG A 197 20.54 22.83 -11.35
C ARG A 197 21.42 23.81 -10.59
#